data_AF-A0A2H1KEX4-F1
#
_entry.id   AF-A0A2H1KEX4-F1
#
_cell.length_a   1.000
_cell.length_b   1.000
_cell.length_c   1.000
_cell.angle_alpha   90.00
_cell.angle_beta   90.00
_cell.angle_gamma   90.00
#
_symmetry.space_group_name_H-M   'P 1'
#
loop_
_entity.id
_entity.type
_entity.pdbx_description
1 polymer ?
#
loop_
_entity_poly.entity_id
_entity_poly.type
_entity_poly.pdbx_seq_one_letter_code
_entity_poly.pdbx_strand_id
1 'polypeptide(L)'
;MFNDSRWEMRDYPRLFAASEAEALGITRHYLFRTQRCPIILPGVRMDRETLESRRTPRWADDRWEWDSLRLRAARMKFDQVLADHVTAARIYGWPMPANFRTDPRLSLCTDDLALRVRLPNVTLRRSAQITAARWLDLPVLAPADVFISIAPDLTIRDLVKVGDAAVGRWHGPPQLTVDTLTDRVGQRKRLRARRRLRDAIDLIRPGVDSPTETDLRLWIVSVGLPEPTVHPKTSSDLDRGDIEPDLGYENARLALEYEGDHHRSSPTQWARDIERDEAMRDAGWTVLKVTRRTDYRLFANESVYR
;
A
#
# COMPACT_ATOMS: atom_id res chain seq x y z
N MET A 1 25.70 4.45 -9.32
CA MET A 1 25.38 4.97 -7.97
C MET A 1 23.87 5.21 -7.94
N PHE A 2 23.08 4.20 -7.56
CA PHE A 2 21.63 4.33 -7.55
C PHE A 2 21.27 5.29 -6.41
N ASN A 3 20.87 6.51 -6.78
CA ASN A 3 20.26 7.44 -5.85
C ASN A 3 19.05 6.71 -5.25
N ASP A 4 19.02 6.48 -3.93
CA ASP A 4 17.91 5.79 -3.26
C ASP A 4 16.70 6.74 -3.21
N SER A 5 16.12 7.02 -4.38
CA SER A 5 15.11 8.04 -4.66
C SER A 5 13.73 7.70 -4.10
N ARG A 6 13.60 6.63 -3.30
CA ARG A 6 12.32 6.09 -2.83
C ARG A 6 11.80 6.78 -1.57
N TRP A 7 12.70 7.38 -0.81
CA TRP A 7 12.39 8.15 0.38
C TRP A 7 13.11 9.49 0.35
N GLU A 8 12.65 10.40 1.19
CA GLU A 8 13.25 11.69 1.43
C GLU A 8 13.26 11.97 2.93
N MET A 9 14.09 12.92 3.35
CA MET A 9 14.05 13.42 4.72
C MET A 9 12.93 14.46 4.80
N ARG A 10 11.96 14.24 5.69
CA ARG A 10 10.93 15.23 6.04
C ARG A 10 11.04 15.55 7.52
N ASP A 11 10.76 16.80 7.85
CA ASP A 11 10.80 17.28 9.22
C ASP A 11 9.44 17.13 9.89
N TYR A 12 9.42 16.45 11.03
CA TYR A 12 8.21 16.21 11.81
C TYR A 12 8.28 16.92 13.16
N PRO A 13 7.14 17.41 13.68
CA PRO A 13 7.06 17.86 15.06
C PRO A 13 7.58 16.82 16.06
N ARG A 14 8.48 17.24 16.95
CA ARG A 14 9.06 16.39 17.99
C ARG A 14 7.97 15.90 18.93
N LEU A 15 7.94 14.60 19.20
CA LEU A 15 7.03 14.03 20.19
C LEU A 15 7.64 14.07 21.59
N PHE A 16 6.82 14.34 22.61
CA PHE A 16 7.21 14.32 24.02
C PHE A 16 6.08 13.82 24.92
N ALA A 17 6.42 13.18 26.04
CA ALA A 17 5.41 12.82 27.03
C ALA A 17 4.96 14.08 27.78
N ALA A 18 3.67 14.21 28.09
CA ALA A 18 3.16 15.40 28.78
C ALA A 18 3.78 15.59 30.18
N SER A 19 4.30 14.51 30.79
CA SER A 19 5.06 14.54 32.04
C SER A 19 6.45 15.17 31.91
N GLU A 20 7.02 15.24 30.70
CA GLU A 20 8.35 15.78 30.42
C GLU A 20 8.31 17.26 30.01
N ALA A 21 7.12 17.85 29.95
CA ALA A 21 6.93 19.21 29.43
C ALA A 21 7.75 20.26 30.18
N GLU A 22 7.81 20.18 31.51
CA GLU A 22 8.58 21.14 32.33
C GLU A 22 10.08 21.04 32.05
N ALA A 23 10.60 19.83 31.81
CA ALA A 23 12.00 19.62 31.44
C ALA A 23 12.33 20.20 30.05
N LEU A 24 11.32 20.40 29.19
CA LEU A 24 11.42 21.07 27.90
C LEU A 24 11.16 22.58 28.00
N GLY A 25 11.04 23.14 29.21
CA GLY A 25 10.74 24.55 29.43
C GLY A 25 9.29 24.93 29.14
N ILE A 26 8.39 23.96 28.98
CA ILE A 26 6.98 24.18 28.66
C ILE A 26 6.15 24.01 29.93
N THR A 27 5.62 25.11 30.46
CA THR A 27 4.83 25.05 31.69
C THR A 27 3.51 24.28 31.49
N ARG A 28 3.06 23.59 32.54
CA ARG A 28 1.79 22.86 32.53
C ARG A 28 0.59 23.77 32.25
N HIS A 29 0.64 25.04 32.66
CA HIS A 29 -0.41 26.01 32.34
C HIS A 29 -0.44 26.36 30.84
N TYR A 30 0.74 26.59 30.24
CA TYR A 30 0.87 26.89 28.82
C TYR A 30 0.37 25.74 27.93
N LEU A 31 0.62 24.50 28.34
CA LEU A 31 0.15 23.29 27.64
C LEU A 31 -1.37 23.30 27.35
N PHE A 32 -2.22 23.83 28.24
CA PHE A 32 -3.66 23.80 28.02
C PHE A 32 -4.19 24.92 27.11
N ARG A 33 -3.38 25.96 26.86
CA ARG A 33 -3.80 27.16 26.10
C ARG A 33 -3.13 27.29 24.74
N THR A 34 -2.04 26.56 24.50
CA THR A 34 -1.25 26.69 23.29
C THR A 34 -1.75 25.81 22.13
N GLN A 35 -1.70 26.35 20.91
CA GLN A 35 -1.85 25.56 19.67
C GLN A 35 -0.53 24.96 19.18
N ARG A 36 0.60 25.34 19.80
CA ARG A 36 1.96 24.83 19.49
C ARG A 36 2.09 23.35 19.84
N CYS A 37 1.48 22.94 20.95
CA CYS A 37 1.67 21.61 21.55
C CYS A 37 0.39 20.74 21.55
N PRO A 38 -0.20 20.42 20.39
CA PRO A 38 -1.42 19.64 20.33
C PRO A 38 -1.19 18.18 20.77
N ILE A 39 -2.28 17.55 21.22
CA ILE A 39 -2.29 16.17 21.68
C ILE A 39 -2.32 15.23 20.47
N ILE A 40 -1.39 14.28 20.41
CA ILE A 40 -1.37 13.20 19.41
C ILE A 40 -2.12 11.97 19.94
N LEU A 41 -1.82 11.59 21.19
CA LEU A 41 -2.53 10.58 21.96
C LEU A 41 -2.63 11.06 23.40
N PRO A 42 -3.64 10.66 24.19
CA PRO A 42 -3.70 11.04 25.61
C PRO A 42 -2.38 10.79 26.34
N GLY A 43 -1.77 11.87 26.87
CA GLY A 43 -0.47 11.85 27.55
C GLY A 43 0.77 12.03 26.67
N VAL A 44 0.64 12.09 25.35
CA VAL A 44 1.74 12.37 24.41
C VAL A 44 1.35 13.52 23.49
N ARG A 45 2.26 14.47 23.34
CA ARG A 45 2.07 15.70 22.57
C ARG A 45 3.16 15.82 21.51
N MET A 46 2.90 16.66 20.52
CA MET A 46 3.94 17.10 19.60
C MET A 46 4.30 18.55 19.89
N ASP A 47 5.54 18.95 19.66
CA ASP A 47 5.97 20.34 19.62
C ASP A 47 6.15 20.76 18.15
N ARG A 48 5.30 21.68 17.67
CA ARG A 48 5.34 22.16 16.28
C ARG A 48 6.55 23.05 15.95
N GLU A 49 7.24 23.59 16.95
CA GLU A 49 8.40 24.46 16.75
C GLU A 49 9.72 23.69 16.81
N THR A 50 9.74 22.52 17.45
CA THR A 50 10.91 21.64 17.49
C THR A 50 10.72 20.53 16.48
N LEU A 51 11.53 20.49 15.43
CA LEU A 51 11.42 19.50 14.37
C LEU A 51 12.48 18.41 14.48
N GLU A 52 12.10 17.20 14.09
CA GLU A 52 12.97 16.04 13.96
C GLU A 52 12.88 15.49 12.54
N SER A 53 14.04 15.40 11.89
CA SER A 53 14.12 14.90 10.51
C SER A 53 14.02 13.38 10.45
N ARG A 54 13.13 12.86 9.61
CA ARG A 54 12.87 11.41 9.49
C ARG A 54 12.77 10.98 8.04
N ARG A 55 13.20 9.75 7.77
CA ARG A 55 13.00 9.11 6.47
C ARG A 55 11.52 8.90 6.24
N THR A 56 11.06 9.34 5.07
CA THR A 56 9.66 9.32 4.66
C THR A 56 9.59 8.89 3.21
N PRO A 57 8.72 7.93 2.86
CA PRO A 57 8.53 7.57 1.45
C PRO A 57 8.00 8.77 0.67
N ARG A 58 8.42 8.90 -0.58
CA ARG A 58 7.94 10.01 -1.43
C ARG A 58 6.43 9.95 -1.70
N TRP A 59 5.87 8.74 -1.71
CA TRP A 59 4.43 8.51 -1.87
C TRP A 59 3.62 8.77 -0.60
N ALA A 60 4.27 9.04 0.54
CA ALA A 60 3.57 9.26 1.80
C ALA A 60 2.67 10.50 1.73
N ASP A 61 1.40 10.26 2.02
CA ASP A 61 0.37 11.28 2.16
C ASP A 61 0.19 11.67 3.64
N ASP A 62 -0.66 12.67 3.90
CA ASP A 62 -1.00 13.13 5.24
C ASP A 62 -1.46 11.99 6.17
N ARG A 63 -2.09 10.96 5.59
CA ARG A 63 -2.58 9.82 6.36
C ARG A 63 -1.44 8.93 6.84
N TRP A 64 -0.48 8.64 5.97
CA TRP A 64 0.74 7.93 6.35
C TRP A 64 1.49 8.71 7.43
N GLU A 65 1.64 10.03 7.26
CA GLU A 65 2.33 10.88 8.22
C GLU A 65 1.66 10.81 9.60
N TRP A 66 0.33 10.94 9.62
CA TRP A 66 -0.47 10.85 10.84
C TRP A 66 -0.37 9.49 11.53
N ASP A 67 -0.46 8.39 10.77
CA ASP A 67 -0.30 7.03 11.33
C ASP A 67 1.12 6.84 11.90
N SER A 68 2.14 7.35 11.21
CA SER A 68 3.54 7.26 11.67
C SER A 68 3.75 8.01 12.99
N LEU A 69 3.21 9.22 13.13
CA LEU A 69 3.28 10.01 14.37
C LEU A 69 2.53 9.34 15.51
N ARG A 70 1.31 8.83 15.24
CA ARG A 70 0.51 8.15 16.25
C ARG A 70 1.13 6.82 16.70
N LEU A 71 1.77 6.08 15.80
CA LEU A 71 2.52 4.88 16.16
C LEU A 71 3.71 5.23 17.05
N ARG A 72 4.51 6.24 16.70
CA ARG A 72 5.63 6.71 17.54
C ARG A 72 5.14 7.20 18.92
N ALA A 73 4.02 7.93 18.96
CA ALA A 73 3.41 8.35 20.22
C ALA A 73 2.93 7.15 21.07
N ALA A 74 2.33 6.13 20.46
CA ALA A 74 1.92 4.92 21.17
C ALA A 74 3.13 4.17 21.74
N ARG A 75 4.23 4.11 20.97
CA ARG A 75 5.51 3.49 21.33
C ARG A 75 6.21 4.16 22.51
N MET A 76 6.01 5.46 22.72
CA MET A 76 6.51 6.16 23.92
C MET A 76 5.78 5.72 25.20
N LYS A 77 4.53 5.25 25.08
CA LYS A 77 3.74 4.76 26.21
C LYS A 77 3.84 3.25 26.40
N PHE A 78 4.00 2.51 25.30
CA PHE A 78 3.97 1.06 25.24
C PHE A 78 5.06 0.60 24.28
N ASP A 79 6.23 0.27 24.81
CA ASP A 79 7.42 -0.08 24.04
C ASP A 79 7.43 -1.53 23.50
N GLN A 80 6.33 -2.26 23.64
CA GLN A 80 6.16 -3.60 23.08
C GLN A 80 5.13 -3.65 21.94
N VAL A 81 4.49 -2.53 21.60
CA VAL A 81 3.47 -2.52 20.52
C VAL A 81 4.11 -2.37 19.14
N LEU A 82 3.47 -2.97 18.13
CA LEU A 82 3.76 -2.83 16.71
C LEU A 82 2.52 -2.30 15.99
N ALA A 83 2.69 -1.64 14.84
CA ALA A 83 1.56 -1.42 13.95
C ALA A 83 1.03 -2.74 13.36
N ASP A 84 -0.29 -2.82 13.22
CA ASP A 84 -1.00 -4.00 12.73
C ASP A 84 -2.15 -3.59 11.79
N HIS A 85 -2.75 -4.57 11.11
CA HIS A 85 -4.00 -4.42 10.36
C HIS A 85 -3.92 -3.28 9.34
N VAL A 86 -4.98 -2.47 9.22
CA VAL A 86 -5.08 -1.34 8.29
C VAL A 86 -3.97 -0.29 8.53
N THR A 87 -3.56 -0.05 9.79
CA THR A 87 -2.45 0.88 10.07
C THR A 87 -1.14 0.37 9.46
N ALA A 88 -0.81 -0.91 9.68
CA ALA A 88 0.38 -1.50 9.08
C ALA A 88 0.31 -1.53 7.56
N ALA A 89 -0.85 -1.88 6.98
CA ALA A 89 -1.05 -1.87 5.54
C ALA A 89 -0.82 -0.48 4.91
N ARG A 90 -1.31 0.59 5.56
CA ARG A 90 -1.05 1.98 5.13
C ARG A 90 0.41 2.36 5.31
N ILE A 91 1.05 1.95 6.40
CA ILE A 91 2.48 2.17 6.63
C ILE A 91 3.32 1.49 5.53
N TYR A 92 2.96 0.28 5.12
CA TYR A 92 3.58 -0.42 3.98
C TYR A 92 3.24 0.18 2.62
N GLY A 93 2.30 1.13 2.54
CA GLY A 93 1.89 1.77 1.30
C GLY A 93 0.94 0.95 0.44
N TRP A 94 0.29 -0.07 1.00
CA TRP A 94 -0.64 -0.92 0.27
C TRP A 94 -1.89 -0.16 -0.18
N PRO A 95 -2.45 -0.49 -1.37
CA PRO A 95 -3.58 0.20 -1.97
C PRO A 95 -4.89 -0.18 -1.28
N MET A 96 -5.09 0.33 -0.06
CA MET A 96 -6.28 0.04 0.74
C MET A 96 -7.55 0.64 0.12
N PRO A 97 -8.71 -0.05 0.22
CA PRO A 97 -9.98 0.50 -0.24
C PRO A 97 -10.36 1.80 0.47
N ALA A 98 -11.15 2.64 -0.19
CA ALA A 98 -11.42 4.01 0.24
C ALA A 98 -11.96 4.14 1.67
N ASN A 99 -12.83 3.23 2.10
CA ASN A 99 -13.40 3.18 3.44
C ASN A 99 -12.34 2.91 4.54
N PHE A 100 -11.25 2.21 4.20
CA PHE A 100 -10.14 1.95 5.11
C PHE A 100 -9.07 3.04 5.06
N ARG A 101 -8.96 3.79 3.95
CA ARG A 101 -8.05 4.95 3.88
C ARG A 101 -8.40 6.02 4.91
N THR A 102 -9.69 6.24 5.15
CA THR A 102 -10.19 7.25 6.10
C THR A 102 -10.39 6.73 7.52
N ASP A 103 -10.19 5.44 7.79
CA ASP A 103 -10.40 4.86 9.13
C ASP A 103 -9.50 5.54 10.18
N PRO A 104 -10.07 6.23 11.19
CA PRO A 104 -9.30 6.98 12.18
C PRO A 104 -8.61 6.09 13.20
N ARG A 105 -8.86 4.77 13.22
CA ARG A 105 -8.29 3.87 14.22
C ARG A 105 -6.79 3.64 13.98
N LEU A 106 -6.04 3.64 15.07
CA LEU A 106 -4.67 3.16 15.15
C LEU A 106 -4.72 1.69 15.58
N SER A 107 -4.41 0.79 14.66
CA SER A 107 -4.42 -0.65 14.91
C SER A 107 -3.03 -1.11 15.33
N LEU A 108 -2.95 -1.71 16.52
CA LEU A 108 -1.71 -2.17 17.13
C LEU A 108 -1.78 -3.66 17.43
N CYS A 109 -0.62 -4.31 17.50
CA CYS A 109 -0.50 -5.64 18.09
C CYS A 109 0.65 -5.74 19.09
N THR A 110 0.60 -6.78 19.91
CA THR A 110 1.65 -7.13 20.88
C THR A 110 1.62 -8.63 21.20
N ASP A 111 2.75 -9.18 21.62
CA ASP A 111 2.89 -10.50 22.22
C ASP A 111 2.62 -10.50 23.74
N ASP A 112 2.64 -9.34 24.39
CA ASP A 112 2.24 -9.17 25.77
C ASP A 112 0.71 -9.35 25.91
N LEU A 113 0.31 -10.55 26.33
CA LEU A 113 -1.09 -10.92 26.52
C LEU A 113 -1.75 -10.19 27.70
N ALA A 114 -0.96 -9.64 28.63
CA ALA A 114 -1.44 -8.88 29.78
C ALA A 114 -1.67 -7.41 29.43
N LEU A 115 -0.93 -6.83 28.47
CA LEU A 115 -1.00 -5.41 28.14
C LEU A 115 -2.44 -4.93 27.88
N ARG A 116 -2.83 -3.83 28.50
CA ARG A 116 -4.13 -3.17 28.28
C ARG A 116 -3.90 -1.74 27.81
N VAL A 117 -4.33 -1.46 26.57
CA VAL A 117 -4.34 -0.10 26.01
C VAL A 117 -5.77 0.41 26.03
N ARG A 118 -6.02 1.49 26.78
CA ARG A 118 -7.30 2.20 26.85
C ARG A 118 -7.11 3.61 26.32
N LEU A 119 -7.06 3.74 24.99
CA LEU A 119 -6.91 5.02 24.30
C LEU A 119 -8.02 5.15 23.24
N PRO A 120 -8.55 6.36 23.01
CA PRO A 120 -9.57 6.60 22.00
C PRO A 120 -9.02 6.29 20.60
N ASN A 121 -9.83 5.62 19.78
CA ASN A 121 -9.46 5.24 18.42
C ASN A 121 -8.14 4.44 18.34
N VAL A 122 -7.86 3.61 19.34
CA VAL A 122 -6.75 2.66 19.33
C VAL A 122 -7.30 1.26 19.55
N THR A 123 -6.97 0.33 18.66
CA THR A 123 -7.29 -1.09 18.81
C THR A 123 -6.01 -1.85 19.09
N LEU A 124 -6.09 -2.86 19.96
CA LEU A 124 -4.95 -3.71 20.30
C LEU A 124 -5.31 -5.18 20.11
N ARG A 125 -4.65 -5.84 19.18
CA ARG A 125 -4.66 -7.29 19.03
C ARG A 125 -3.52 -7.91 19.83
N ARG A 126 -3.82 -8.96 20.60
CA ARG A 126 -2.82 -9.69 21.38
C ARG A 126 -2.63 -11.07 20.80
N SER A 127 -1.39 -11.49 20.59
CA SER A 127 -1.08 -12.80 20.02
C SER A 127 0.32 -13.22 20.41
N ALA A 128 0.47 -14.42 20.97
CA ALA A 128 1.79 -15.01 21.20
C ALA A 128 2.52 -15.34 19.89
N GLN A 129 1.79 -15.35 18.76
CA GLN A 129 2.32 -15.55 17.43
C GLN A 129 2.30 -14.22 16.68
N ILE A 130 3.34 -13.42 16.89
CA ILE A 130 3.64 -12.24 16.08
C ILE A 130 5.07 -12.34 15.59
N THR A 131 5.32 -11.81 14.40
CA THR A 131 6.68 -11.64 13.88
C THR A 131 6.86 -10.15 13.67
N ALA A 132 7.76 -9.54 14.44
CA ALA A 132 8.07 -8.12 14.29
C ALA A 132 8.91 -7.91 13.03
N ALA A 133 8.61 -6.85 12.30
CA ALA A 133 9.42 -6.30 11.23
C ALA A 133 9.67 -4.83 11.50
N ARG A 134 10.58 -4.25 10.71
CA ARG A 134 10.83 -2.82 10.73
C ARG A 134 10.71 -2.30 9.31
N TRP A 135 9.93 -1.24 9.15
CA TRP A 135 9.79 -0.54 7.89
C TRP A 135 10.18 0.92 8.14
N LEU A 136 11.28 1.35 7.51
CA LEU A 136 12.02 2.55 7.90
C LEU A 136 12.39 2.52 9.40
N ASP A 137 11.96 3.49 10.20
CA ASP A 137 12.14 3.53 11.65
C ASP A 137 10.94 2.95 12.43
N LEU A 138 9.87 2.53 11.73
CA LEU A 138 8.62 2.13 12.36
C LEU A 138 8.58 0.64 12.68
N PRO A 139 8.18 0.26 13.91
CA PRO A 139 7.94 -1.14 14.27
C PRO A 139 6.57 -1.60 13.76
N VAL A 140 6.57 -2.58 12.86
CA VAL A 140 5.38 -3.06 12.17
C VAL A 140 5.33 -4.58 12.27
N LEU A 141 4.13 -5.15 12.29
CA LEU A 141 3.97 -6.59 12.13
C LEU A 141 4.46 -7.04 10.75
N ALA A 142 5.05 -8.23 10.65
CA ALA A 142 5.58 -8.74 9.39
C ALA A 142 4.54 -8.73 8.26
N PRO A 143 4.93 -8.42 7.01
CA PRO A 143 3.98 -8.21 5.90
C PRO A 143 2.98 -9.35 5.71
N ALA A 144 3.42 -10.61 5.67
CA ALA A 144 2.52 -11.76 5.51
C ALA A 144 1.46 -11.85 6.64
N ASP A 145 1.83 -11.48 7.87
CA ASP A 145 0.88 -11.46 8.99
C ASP A 145 -0.10 -10.29 8.92
N VAL A 146 0.35 -9.12 8.42
CA VAL A 146 -0.52 -7.97 8.19
C VAL A 146 -1.54 -8.32 7.12
N PHE A 147 -1.11 -8.92 6.01
CA PHE A 147 -1.99 -9.40 4.93
C PHE A 147 -3.08 -10.34 5.47
N ILE A 148 -2.67 -11.32 6.29
CA ILE A 148 -3.58 -12.22 6.98
C ILE A 148 -4.55 -11.47 7.89
N SER A 149 -4.07 -10.46 8.61
CA SER A 149 -4.88 -9.73 9.59
C SER A 149 -6.01 -8.93 8.93
N ILE A 150 -5.77 -8.33 7.76
CA ILE A 150 -6.76 -7.50 7.02
C ILE A 150 -7.72 -8.32 6.15
N ALA A 151 -7.36 -9.56 5.78
CA ALA A 151 -8.16 -10.40 4.89
C ALA A 151 -9.64 -10.63 5.31
N PRO A 152 -10.01 -10.70 6.60
CA PRO A 152 -11.41 -10.81 7.00
C PRO A 152 -12.27 -9.63 6.56
N ASP A 153 -11.68 -8.44 6.46
CA ASP A 153 -12.36 -7.17 6.25
C ASP A 153 -12.39 -6.73 4.78
N LEU A 154 -11.69 -7.47 3.91
CA LEU A 154 -11.56 -7.18 2.49
C LEU A 154 -12.35 -8.16 1.61
N THR A 155 -12.81 -7.66 0.47
CA THR A 155 -13.29 -8.50 -0.62
C THR A 155 -12.12 -9.29 -1.22
N ILE A 156 -12.39 -10.36 -1.96
CA ILE A 156 -11.32 -11.09 -2.67
C ILE A 156 -10.58 -10.17 -3.65
N ARG A 157 -11.31 -9.31 -4.37
CA ARG A 157 -10.74 -8.34 -5.33
C ARG A 157 -9.78 -7.37 -4.64
N ASP A 158 -10.19 -6.79 -3.51
CA ASP A 158 -9.33 -5.87 -2.76
C ASP A 158 -8.12 -6.59 -2.16
N LEU A 159 -8.29 -7.84 -1.72
CA LEU A 159 -7.21 -8.64 -1.17
C LEU A 159 -6.17 -9.00 -2.24
N VAL A 160 -6.59 -9.30 -3.47
CA VAL A 160 -5.68 -9.52 -4.61
C VAL A 160 -4.92 -8.23 -4.95
N LYS A 161 -5.57 -7.06 -4.99
CA LYS A 161 -4.86 -5.78 -5.21
C LYS A 161 -3.79 -5.51 -4.17
N VAL A 162 -4.13 -5.69 -2.90
CA VAL A 162 -3.17 -5.54 -1.82
C VAL A 162 -2.05 -6.57 -1.95
N GLY A 163 -2.38 -7.78 -2.40
CA GLY A 163 -1.43 -8.87 -2.60
C GLY A 163 -0.44 -8.60 -3.72
N ASP A 164 -0.95 -8.26 -4.91
CA ASP A 164 -0.16 -7.82 -6.07
C ASP A 164 0.79 -6.68 -5.68
N ALA A 165 0.27 -5.65 -5.00
CA ALA A 165 1.09 -4.55 -4.52
C ALA A 165 2.18 -4.99 -3.53
N ALA A 166 1.89 -5.96 -2.66
CA ALA A 166 2.82 -6.42 -1.65
C ALA A 166 3.93 -7.35 -2.19
N VAL A 167 3.64 -8.10 -3.27
CA VAL A 167 4.61 -8.99 -3.95
C VAL A 167 5.25 -8.35 -5.18
N GLY A 168 4.71 -7.24 -5.67
CA GLY A 168 5.18 -6.46 -6.82
C GLY A 168 6.02 -5.25 -6.44
N ARG A 169 6.11 -4.28 -7.35
CA ARG A 169 6.95 -3.09 -7.18
C ARG A 169 6.19 -1.83 -6.73
N TRP A 170 4.92 -2.00 -6.36
CA TRP A 170 4.10 -0.90 -5.88
C TRP A 170 4.76 -0.24 -4.67
N HIS A 171 5.06 1.05 -4.80
CA HIS A 171 5.65 1.87 -3.74
C HIS A 171 7.02 1.39 -3.21
N GLY A 172 7.72 0.52 -3.93
CA GLY A 172 9.05 0.02 -3.54
C GLY A 172 9.32 -1.42 -3.97
N PRO A 173 10.38 -2.07 -3.47
CA PRO A 173 10.63 -3.48 -3.74
C PRO A 173 9.56 -4.37 -3.08
N PRO A 174 9.38 -5.62 -3.54
CA PRO A 174 8.48 -6.58 -2.92
C PRO A 174 8.70 -6.70 -1.42
N GLN A 175 7.61 -6.68 -0.67
CA GLN A 175 7.60 -6.69 0.79
C GLN A 175 7.39 -8.11 1.34
N LEU A 176 6.80 -8.97 0.52
CA LEU A 176 6.73 -10.41 0.70
C LEU A 176 6.75 -11.11 -0.67
N THR A 177 6.80 -12.43 -0.65
CA THR A 177 6.63 -13.27 -1.85
C THR A 177 5.36 -14.10 -1.73
N VAL A 178 4.84 -14.58 -2.86
CA VAL A 178 3.69 -15.51 -2.87
C VAL A 178 3.99 -16.76 -2.03
N ASP A 179 5.20 -17.30 -2.11
CA ASP A 179 5.62 -18.48 -1.33
C ASP A 179 5.61 -18.20 0.17
N THR A 180 6.24 -17.10 0.61
CA THR A 180 6.27 -16.74 2.05
C THR A 180 4.87 -16.48 2.60
N LEU A 181 3.96 -15.93 1.79
CA LEU A 181 2.56 -15.77 2.17
C LEU A 181 1.84 -17.12 2.28
N THR A 182 2.03 -17.99 1.29
CA THR A 182 1.44 -19.33 1.23
C THR A 182 1.85 -20.17 2.43
N ASP A 183 3.15 -20.20 2.73
CA ASP A 183 3.72 -20.88 3.89
C ASP A 183 3.13 -20.34 5.19
N ARG A 184 3.05 -19.01 5.31
CA ARG A 184 2.53 -18.37 6.52
C ARG A 184 1.05 -18.68 6.75
N VAL A 185 0.25 -18.72 5.69
CA VAL A 185 -1.16 -19.15 5.74
C VAL A 185 -1.28 -20.63 6.09
N GLY A 186 -0.36 -21.47 5.59
CA GLY A 186 -0.29 -22.90 5.87
C GLY A 186 0.00 -23.22 7.34
N GLN A 187 0.94 -22.50 7.95
CA GLN A 187 1.39 -22.70 9.34
C GLN A 187 0.31 -22.37 10.39
N ARG A 188 -0.64 -21.48 10.08
CA ARG A 188 -1.67 -21.06 11.04
C ARG A 188 -2.79 -22.09 11.10
N LYS A 189 -2.95 -22.82 12.22
CA LYS A 189 -4.03 -23.82 12.40
C LYS A 189 -5.43 -23.21 12.31
N ARG A 190 -5.67 -22.11 13.03
CA ARG A 190 -6.96 -21.40 13.07
C ARG A 190 -6.82 -20.04 12.39
N LEU A 191 -7.45 -19.90 11.23
CA LEU A 191 -7.33 -18.71 10.40
C LEU A 191 -8.71 -18.26 9.93
N ARG A 192 -9.10 -17.05 10.30
CA ARG A 192 -10.29 -16.41 9.74
C ARG A 192 -10.05 -16.16 8.25
N ALA A 193 -11.10 -16.27 7.45
CA ALA A 193 -11.03 -16.07 6.00
C ALA A 193 -10.02 -16.97 5.26
N ARG A 194 -9.68 -18.17 5.80
CA ARG A 194 -8.73 -19.10 5.16
C ARG A 194 -9.03 -19.36 3.69
N ARG A 195 -10.31 -19.60 3.35
CA ARG A 195 -10.73 -19.83 1.96
C ARG A 195 -10.41 -18.61 1.08
N ARG A 196 -10.86 -17.42 1.49
CA ARG A 196 -10.58 -16.16 0.77
C ARG A 196 -9.08 -15.89 0.63
N LEU A 197 -8.28 -16.20 1.63
CA LEU A 197 -6.82 -16.06 1.56
C LEU A 197 -6.22 -16.97 0.49
N ARG A 198 -6.64 -18.23 0.40
CA ARG A 198 -6.20 -19.17 -0.64
C ARG A 198 -6.65 -18.70 -2.02
N ASP A 199 -7.94 -18.40 -2.15
CA ASP A 199 -8.52 -17.93 -3.42
C ASP A 199 -7.81 -16.64 -3.90
N ALA A 200 -7.42 -15.73 -2.98
CA ALA A 200 -6.65 -14.55 -3.33
C ALA A 200 -5.20 -14.87 -3.72
N ILE A 201 -4.51 -15.75 -2.97
CA ILE A 201 -3.15 -16.20 -3.29
C ILE A 201 -3.07 -16.76 -4.72
N ASP A 202 -4.05 -17.56 -5.12
CA ASP A 202 -4.10 -18.15 -6.47
C ASP A 202 -4.27 -17.09 -7.58
N LEU A 203 -4.81 -15.93 -7.25
CA LEU A 203 -5.07 -14.80 -8.16
C LEU A 203 -3.99 -13.71 -8.13
N ILE A 204 -3.10 -13.73 -7.13
CA ILE A 204 -2.01 -12.76 -7.02
C ILE A 204 -0.99 -13.01 -8.13
N ARG A 205 -0.49 -11.94 -8.74
CA ARG A 205 0.52 -11.97 -9.80
C ARG A 205 1.69 -11.06 -9.42
N PRO A 206 2.87 -11.64 -9.16
CA PRO A 206 4.10 -10.87 -9.10
C PRO A 206 4.32 -10.12 -10.41
N GLY A 207 4.68 -8.84 -10.33
CA GLY A 207 4.96 -8.02 -11.51
C GLY A 207 3.84 -7.10 -11.94
N VAL A 208 2.64 -7.17 -11.35
CA VAL A 208 1.66 -6.09 -11.52
C VAL A 208 2.16 -4.85 -10.79
N ASP A 209 2.31 -3.75 -11.51
CA ASP A 209 2.97 -2.56 -11.00
C ASP A 209 1.98 -1.53 -10.45
N SER A 210 0.68 -1.64 -10.77
CA SER A 210 -0.36 -0.76 -10.22
C SER A 210 -1.68 -1.46 -9.81
N PRO A 211 -2.42 -0.92 -8.83
CA PRO A 211 -3.74 -1.46 -8.45
C PRO A 211 -4.78 -1.41 -9.57
N THR A 212 -4.61 -0.50 -10.52
CA THR A 212 -5.48 -0.33 -11.69
C THR A 212 -5.27 -1.43 -12.73
N GLU A 213 -4.03 -1.89 -12.91
CA GLU A 213 -3.73 -3.10 -13.69
C GLU A 213 -4.37 -4.34 -13.06
N THR A 214 -4.25 -4.53 -11.74
CA THR A 214 -4.96 -5.62 -11.05
C THR A 214 -6.47 -5.54 -11.30
N ASP A 215 -7.05 -4.34 -11.24
CA ASP A 215 -8.47 -4.11 -11.51
C ASP A 215 -8.87 -4.53 -12.92
N LEU A 216 -8.07 -4.14 -13.91
CA LEU A 216 -8.30 -4.46 -15.32
C LEU A 216 -8.18 -5.97 -15.55
N ARG A 217 -7.10 -6.59 -15.05
CA ARG A 217 -6.85 -8.05 -15.14
C ARG A 217 -8.01 -8.86 -14.55
N LEU A 218 -8.43 -8.53 -13.33
CA LEU A 218 -9.52 -9.23 -12.67
C LEU A 218 -10.87 -8.98 -13.35
N TRP A 219 -11.10 -7.79 -13.91
CA TRP A 219 -12.31 -7.54 -14.68
C TRP A 219 -12.36 -8.37 -15.96
N ILE A 220 -11.28 -8.41 -16.73
CA ILE A 220 -11.15 -9.21 -17.97
C ILE A 220 -11.50 -10.68 -17.70
N VAL A 221 -10.91 -11.26 -16.66
CA VAL A 221 -11.22 -12.64 -16.25
C VAL A 221 -12.68 -12.79 -15.83
N SER A 222 -13.24 -11.81 -15.10
CA SER A 222 -14.62 -11.87 -14.63
C SER A 222 -15.67 -11.85 -15.74
N VAL A 223 -15.34 -11.32 -16.92
CA VAL A 223 -16.23 -11.32 -18.10
C VAL A 223 -16.00 -12.52 -19.03
N GLY A 224 -15.19 -13.50 -18.61
CA GLY A 224 -14.97 -14.76 -19.32
C GLY A 224 -13.86 -14.72 -20.38
N LEU A 225 -13.09 -13.64 -20.45
CA LEU A 225 -11.91 -13.58 -21.31
C LEU A 225 -10.72 -14.30 -20.63
N PRO A 226 -9.76 -14.83 -21.40
CA PRO A 226 -8.54 -15.39 -20.84
C PRO A 226 -7.79 -14.36 -20.00
N GLU A 227 -7.11 -14.79 -18.93
CA GLU A 227 -6.29 -13.88 -18.13
C GLU A 227 -5.16 -13.29 -19.01
N PRO A 228 -5.00 -11.95 -19.07
CA PRO A 228 -3.93 -11.34 -19.83
C PRO A 228 -2.58 -11.56 -19.14
N THR A 229 -1.52 -11.69 -19.95
CA THR A 229 -0.15 -11.71 -19.46
C THR A 229 0.21 -10.33 -18.89
N VAL A 230 0.85 -10.31 -17.74
CA VAL A 230 1.43 -9.09 -17.14
C VAL A 230 2.78 -8.83 -17.79
N HIS A 231 3.01 -7.62 -18.30
CA HIS A 231 4.24 -7.26 -19.01
C HIS A 231 4.66 -8.28 -20.08
N PRO A 232 3.78 -8.57 -21.06
CA PRO A 232 4.13 -9.49 -22.15
C PRO A 232 5.36 -8.97 -22.88
N LYS A 233 6.30 -9.86 -23.19
CA LYS A 233 7.52 -9.46 -23.86
C LYS A 233 7.21 -9.11 -25.31
N THR A 234 7.53 -7.89 -25.72
CA THR A 234 7.51 -7.53 -27.12
C THR A 234 8.91 -7.72 -27.69
N SER A 235 9.06 -8.60 -28.68
CA SER A 235 10.29 -8.59 -29.49
C SER A 235 10.13 -7.46 -30.51
N SER A 236 10.78 -6.33 -30.25
CA SER A 236 10.93 -5.27 -31.25
C SER A 236 12.23 -5.50 -32.01
N ASP A 237 12.16 -5.71 -33.33
CA ASP A 237 13.33 -5.75 -34.21
C ASP A 237 13.95 -4.35 -34.43
N LEU A 238 13.29 -3.31 -33.93
CA LEU A 238 13.77 -1.93 -33.96
C LEU A 238 14.62 -1.69 -32.71
N ASP A 239 15.77 -1.01 -32.86
CA ASP A 239 16.78 -0.60 -31.85
C ASP A 239 16.22 0.27 -30.68
N ARG A 240 14.92 0.23 -30.41
CA ARG A 240 14.18 1.02 -29.42
C ARG A 240 14.04 0.34 -28.05
N GLY A 241 14.65 -0.84 -27.86
CA GLY A 241 14.61 -1.60 -26.60
C GLY A 241 13.35 -2.44 -26.41
N ASP A 242 13.31 -3.20 -25.31
CA ASP A 242 12.15 -4.00 -24.92
C ASP A 242 10.98 -3.07 -24.53
N ILE A 243 9.82 -3.25 -25.16
CA ILE A 243 8.60 -2.55 -24.79
C ILE A 243 7.73 -3.53 -24.01
N GLU A 244 7.25 -3.15 -22.85
CA GLU A 244 6.44 -4.02 -21.99
C GLU A 244 5.09 -3.35 -21.74
N PRO A 245 4.02 -3.74 -22.47
CA PRO A 245 2.65 -3.31 -22.15
C PRO A 245 2.31 -3.61 -20.69
N ASP A 246 1.38 -2.88 -20.07
CA ASP A 246 0.99 -3.18 -18.70
C ASP A 246 0.36 -4.59 -18.61
N LEU A 247 -0.60 -4.86 -19.50
CA LEU A 247 -1.22 -6.18 -19.70
C LEU A 247 -1.32 -6.48 -21.20
N GLY A 248 -1.42 -7.76 -21.58
CA GLY A 248 -1.72 -8.07 -22.98
C GLY A 248 -1.84 -9.55 -23.33
N TYR A 249 -2.12 -9.78 -24.62
CA TYR A 249 -2.19 -11.10 -25.23
C TYR A 249 -1.16 -11.21 -26.35
N GLU A 250 -0.05 -11.89 -26.06
CA GLU A 250 1.09 -12.04 -26.98
C GLU A 250 0.68 -12.62 -28.33
N ASN A 251 -0.09 -13.71 -28.33
CA ASN A 251 -0.54 -14.39 -29.56
C ASN A 251 -1.43 -13.50 -30.45
N ALA A 252 -2.16 -12.55 -29.86
CA ALA A 252 -3.01 -11.62 -30.58
C ALA A 252 -2.32 -10.28 -30.87
N ARG A 253 -1.07 -10.09 -30.41
CA ARG A 253 -0.36 -8.80 -30.36
C ARG A 253 -1.27 -7.68 -29.85
N LEU A 254 -1.99 -7.94 -28.76
CA LEU A 254 -2.92 -7.00 -28.14
C LEU A 254 -2.32 -6.46 -26.84
N ALA A 255 -2.03 -5.17 -26.81
CA ALA A 255 -1.54 -4.43 -25.64
C ALA A 255 -2.72 -3.71 -24.96
N LEU A 256 -2.81 -3.83 -23.64
CA LEU A 256 -3.84 -3.24 -22.81
C LEU A 256 -3.15 -2.28 -21.83
N GLU A 257 -3.24 -0.99 -22.09
CA GLU A 257 -2.56 0.05 -21.32
C GLU A 257 -3.59 0.81 -20.46
N TYR A 258 -3.32 0.96 -19.16
CA TYR A 258 -4.20 1.74 -18.29
C TYR A 258 -3.74 3.20 -18.24
N GLU A 259 -4.54 4.11 -18.79
CA GLU A 259 -4.24 5.55 -18.74
C GLU A 259 -4.84 6.16 -17.47
N GLY A 260 -4.00 6.40 -16.47
CA GLY A 260 -4.38 7.08 -15.24
C GLY A 260 -4.67 8.57 -15.43
N ASP A 261 -5.43 9.20 -14.52
CA ASP A 261 -5.69 10.65 -14.57
C ASP A 261 -4.39 11.50 -14.34
N HIS A 262 -3.26 10.87 -14.01
CA HIS A 262 -1.99 11.50 -13.62
C HIS A 262 -0.96 11.71 -14.74
N HIS A 263 -1.20 11.26 -15.98
CA HIS A 263 -0.22 11.39 -17.09
C HIS A 263 0.02 12.85 -17.56
N ARG A 264 -0.65 13.85 -17.00
CA ARG A 264 -0.58 15.25 -17.49
C ARG A 264 0.46 16.14 -16.81
N SER A 265 1.16 15.69 -15.77
CA SER A 265 2.01 16.59 -14.96
C SER A 265 3.50 16.64 -15.33
N SER A 266 3.98 15.83 -16.28
CA SER A 266 5.38 15.84 -16.73
C SER A 266 5.48 15.74 -18.25
N PRO A 267 5.95 16.80 -18.96
CA PRO A 267 6.16 16.76 -20.41
C PRO A 267 7.11 15.64 -20.86
N THR A 268 8.10 15.29 -20.03
CA THR A 268 9.05 14.21 -20.32
C THR A 268 8.41 12.83 -20.20
N GLN A 269 7.49 12.65 -19.24
CA GLN A 269 6.75 11.38 -19.12
C GLN A 269 5.77 11.23 -20.27
N TRP A 270 5.07 12.31 -20.63
CA TRP A 270 4.18 12.34 -21.79
C TRP A 270 4.90 11.97 -23.11
N ALA A 271 6.10 12.52 -23.35
CA ALA A 271 6.88 12.19 -24.54
C ALA A 271 7.28 10.72 -24.57
N ARG A 272 7.71 10.16 -23.43
CA ARG A 272 8.05 8.72 -23.32
C ARG A 272 6.84 7.82 -23.52
N ASP A 273 5.68 8.21 -22.99
CA ASP A 273 4.43 7.45 -23.15
C ASP A 273 4.04 7.41 -24.64
N ILE A 274 4.20 8.52 -25.38
CA ILE A 274 4.00 8.56 -26.85
C ILE A 274 4.99 7.66 -27.58
N GLU A 275 6.29 7.79 -27.29
CA GLU A 275 7.34 6.98 -27.93
C GLU A 275 7.12 5.48 -27.71
N ARG A 276 6.70 5.09 -26.50
CA ARG A 276 6.34 3.70 -26.14
C ARG A 276 5.14 3.23 -26.97
N ASP A 277 4.10 4.06 -27.04
CA ASP A 277 2.88 3.80 -27.81
C ASP A 277 3.14 3.59 -29.31
N GLU A 278 3.96 4.46 -29.91
CA GLU A 278 4.37 4.37 -31.31
C GLU A 278 5.19 3.10 -31.55
N ALA A 279 6.15 2.82 -30.67
CA ALA A 279 7.01 1.65 -30.82
C ALA A 279 6.23 0.33 -30.69
N MET A 280 5.19 0.26 -29.84
CA MET A 280 4.28 -0.90 -29.80
C MET A 280 3.54 -1.09 -31.12
N ARG A 281 2.99 0.00 -31.69
CA ARG A 281 2.27 -0.05 -32.97
C ARG A 281 3.20 -0.45 -34.12
N ASP A 282 4.41 0.07 -34.15
CA ASP A 282 5.44 -0.28 -35.13
C ASP A 282 5.85 -1.77 -35.02
N ALA A 283 5.89 -2.31 -33.79
CA ALA A 283 6.08 -3.73 -33.54
C ALA A 283 4.85 -4.61 -33.87
N GLY A 284 3.81 -4.02 -34.47
CA GLY A 284 2.60 -4.71 -34.91
C GLY A 284 1.61 -5.01 -33.79
N TRP A 285 1.71 -4.31 -32.65
CA TRP A 285 0.74 -4.45 -31.57
C TRP A 285 -0.45 -3.52 -31.77
N THR A 286 -1.65 -4.07 -31.55
CA THR A 286 -2.85 -3.27 -31.35
C THR A 286 -2.86 -2.77 -29.91
N VAL A 287 -2.83 -1.45 -29.71
CA VAL A 287 -2.83 -0.83 -28.38
C VAL A 287 -4.23 -0.35 -28.02
N LEU A 288 -4.81 -0.93 -26.98
CA LEU A 288 -6.07 -0.47 -26.39
C LEU A 288 -5.80 0.28 -25.08
N LYS A 289 -6.19 1.55 -25.05
CA LYS A 289 -6.11 2.38 -23.84
C LYS A 289 -7.40 2.29 -23.04
N VAL A 290 -7.27 1.87 -21.79
CA VAL A 290 -8.37 1.84 -20.82
C VAL A 290 -8.21 3.04 -19.90
N THR A 291 -9.19 3.93 -19.89
CA THR A 291 -9.18 5.12 -19.03
C THR A 291 -10.15 4.95 -17.86
N ARG A 292 -10.05 5.81 -16.84
CA ARG A 292 -11.06 5.86 -15.75
C ARG A 292 -12.49 6.16 -16.24
N ARG A 293 -12.62 6.81 -17.41
CA ARG A 293 -13.92 7.08 -18.07
C ARG A 293 -14.40 5.93 -18.94
N THR A 294 -13.52 5.00 -19.26
CA THR A 294 -13.88 3.73 -19.89
C THR A 294 -14.61 2.92 -18.84
N ASP A 295 -15.93 3.07 -18.77
CA ASP A 295 -16.76 2.22 -17.92
C ASP A 295 -16.80 0.83 -18.54
N TYR A 296 -15.82 0.02 -18.16
CA TYR A 296 -15.72 -1.34 -18.66
C TYR A 296 -16.90 -2.22 -18.20
N ARG A 297 -17.71 -1.76 -17.23
CA ARG A 297 -18.99 -2.43 -16.90
C ARG A 297 -20.05 -2.23 -17.98
N LEU A 298 -19.91 -1.22 -18.84
CA LEU A 298 -20.80 -1.04 -20.01
C LEU A 298 -20.51 -2.08 -21.10
N PHE A 299 -19.26 -2.53 -21.27
CA PHE A 299 -18.95 -3.65 -22.19
C PHE A 299 -19.58 -4.98 -21.75
N ALA A 300 -19.93 -5.13 -20.46
CA ALA A 300 -20.60 -6.31 -19.95
C ALA A 300 -22.13 -6.33 -20.23
N ASN A 301 -22.71 -5.24 -20.74
CA ASN A 301 -24.16 -5.08 -20.93
C ASN A 301 -24.61 -4.91 -22.39
N GLU A 302 -23.73 -5.00 -23.39
CA GLU A 302 -24.15 -5.07 -24.78
C GLU A 302 -24.28 -6.52 -25.26
N SER A 303 -25.38 -7.15 -24.85
CA SER A 303 -26.02 -8.24 -25.60
C SER A 303 -26.73 -7.72 -26.87
N VAL A 304 -26.03 -6.89 -27.63
CA VAL A 304 -26.41 -6.39 -28.96
C VAL A 304 -25.08 -6.43 -29.72
N TYR A 305 -24.75 -7.48 -30.46
CA TYR A 305 -25.23 -7.71 -31.82
C TYR A 305 -25.49 -9.20 -32.08
N ARG A 306 -26.72 -9.49 -32.51
CA ARG A 306 -27.02 -10.53 -33.50
C ARG A 306 -26.67 -10.00 -34.89
#